data_AF-A0A3C1KPI4-F1
#
_entry.id   AF-A0A3C1KPI4-F1
#
_cell.length_a   1.000
_cell.length_b   1.000
_cell.length_c   1.000
_cell.angle_alpha   90.00
_cell.angle_beta   90.00
_cell.angle_gamma   90.00
#
_symmetry.space_group_name_H-M   'P 1'
#
loop_
_entity.id
_entity.type
_entity.pdbx_description
1 polymer ?
#
loop_
_entity_poly.entity_id
_entity_poly.type
_entity_poly.pdbx_seq_one_letter_code
_entity_poly.pdbx_strand_id
1 'polypeptide(L)'
;LIMVVFLDDWISQIPMAALVAVMIMVSIGTFSWDSLRNLKSHPLSSSIVMVSTVIVVVSTHNLALGVLVGVLLAALFFANKISRFMLVRSADAGDGHRIYTVIGQVFFATA
;
A
#
# COMPACT_ATOMS: atom_id res chain seq x y z
N LEU A 1 3.31 16.32 -29.71
CA LEU A 1 4.30 17.35 -30.08
C LEU A 1 3.78 18.28 -31.18
N ILE A 2 3.46 17.80 -32.38
CA ILE A 2 2.89 18.62 -33.49
C ILE A 2 1.70 19.47 -33.00
N MET A 3 0.73 18.86 -32.31
CA MET A 3 -0.47 19.56 -31.82
C MET A 3 -0.23 20.58 -30.70
N VAL A 4 0.92 20.51 -30.01
CA VAL A 4 1.29 21.53 -29.00
C VAL A 4 2.09 22.65 -29.65
N VAL A 5 2.95 22.33 -30.62
CA VAL A 5 3.85 23.29 -31.27
C VAL A 5 3.12 24.18 -32.29
N PHE A 6 2.15 23.64 -33.05
CA PHE A 6 1.44 24.40 -34.09
C PHE A 6 0.15 25.08 -33.60
N LEU A 7 -0.36 24.70 -32.43
CA LEU A 7 -1.62 25.19 -31.87
C LEU A 7 -1.40 26.00 -30.58
N ASP A 8 -0.17 26.39 -30.28
CA ASP A 8 0.22 27.12 -29.05
C ASP A 8 -0.59 28.42 -28.84
N ASP A 9 -0.79 29.20 -29.92
CA ASP A 9 -1.59 30.44 -29.90
C ASP A 9 -3.06 30.22 -29.50
N TRP A 10 -3.60 29.03 -29.77
CA TRP A 10 -4.98 28.67 -29.39
C TRP A 10 -5.02 28.06 -27.98
N ILE A 11 -4.01 27.28 -27.61
CA ILE A 11 -3.90 26.65 -26.28
C ILE A 11 -3.67 27.71 -25.20
N SER A 12 -2.89 28.75 -25.49
CA SER A 12 -2.62 29.86 -24.55
C SER A 12 -3.86 30.68 -24.19
N GLN A 13 -4.91 30.67 -25.01
CA GLN A 13 -6.19 31.32 -24.73
C GLN A 13 -7.08 30.50 -23.79
N ILE A 14 -6.71 29.26 -23.47
CA ILE A 14 -7.49 28.42 -22.58
C ILE A 14 -7.45 29.01 -21.15
N PRO A 15 -8.62 29.30 -20.55
CA PRO A 15 -8.67 29.86 -19.22
C PRO A 15 -8.13 28.86 -18.19
N MET A 16 -7.30 29.33 -17.25
CA MET A 16 -6.74 28.50 -16.18
C MET A 16 -7.81 27.78 -15.35
N ALA A 17 -9.00 28.38 -15.23
CA ALA A 17 -10.14 27.76 -14.55
C ALA A 17 -10.57 26.42 -15.17
N ALA A 18 -10.53 26.29 -16.50
CA ALA A 18 -10.85 25.03 -17.17
C ALA A 18 -9.83 23.94 -16.84
N LEU A 19 -8.54 24.30 -16.79
CA LEU A 19 -7.48 23.37 -16.41
C LEU A 19 -7.61 22.90 -14.97
N VAL A 20 -7.90 23.80 -14.02
CA VAL A 20 -8.15 23.44 -12.63
C VAL A 20 -9.37 22.54 -12.50
N ALA A 21 -10.46 22.82 -13.22
CA ALA A 21 -11.66 21.98 -13.22
C ALA A 21 -11.36 20.55 -13.68
N VAL A 22 -10.56 20.39 -14.74
CA VAL A 22 -10.11 19.07 -15.22
C VAL A 22 -9.25 18.37 -14.15
N MET A 23 -8.31 19.08 -13.53
CA MET A 23 -7.47 18.51 -12.47
C MET A 23 -8.30 18.03 -11.27
N ILE A 24 -9.33 18.78 -10.88
CA ILE A 24 -10.24 18.39 -9.79
C ILE A 24 -11.05 17.14 -10.20
N MET A 25 -11.60 17.12 -11.42
CA MET A 25 -12.34 15.95 -11.94
C MET A 25 -11.47 14.68 -11.91
N VAL A 26 -10.22 14.77 -12.39
CA VAL A 26 -9.26 13.66 -12.38
C VAL A 26 -8.91 13.24 -10.95
N SER A 27 -8.71 14.19 -10.03
CA SER A 27 -8.39 13.89 -8.63
C SER A 27 -9.53 13.14 -7.94
N ILE A 28 -10.78 13.52 -8.19
CA ILE A 28 -11.96 12.83 -7.67
C ILE A 28 -12.06 11.40 -8.22
N GLY A 29 -11.72 11.20 -9.50
CA GLY A 29 -11.73 9.87 -10.13
C GLY A 29 -10.56 8.97 -9.71
N THR A 30 -9.41 9.56 -9.39
CA THR A 30 -8.22 8.82 -8.94
C THR A 30 -8.33 8.40 -7.47
N PHE A 31 -9.01 9.19 -6.65
CA PHE A 31 -9.21 8.87 -5.24
C PHE A 31 -10.22 7.73 -5.05
N SER A 32 -9.80 6.63 -4.45
CA SER A 32 -10.67 5.48 -4.20
C SER A 32 -11.58 5.71 -2.98
N TRP A 33 -12.71 6.38 -3.19
CA TRP A 33 -13.72 6.67 -2.17
C TRP A 33 -14.21 5.44 -1.41
N ASP A 34 -14.25 4.29 -2.09
CA ASP A 34 -14.60 3.01 -1.48
C ASP A 34 -13.62 2.60 -0.38
N SER A 35 -12.31 2.83 -0.58
CA SER A 35 -11.27 2.51 0.41
C SER A 35 -11.42 3.31 1.71
N LEU A 36 -11.93 4.54 1.61
CA LEU A 36 -12.20 5.38 2.79
C LEU A 36 -13.47 4.91 3.53
N ARG A 37 -14.51 4.51 2.78
CA ARG A 37 -15.78 4.02 3.35
C ARG A 37 -15.64 2.64 3.98
N ASN A 38 -14.81 1.79 3.39
CA ASN A 38 -14.54 0.41 3.81
C ASN A 38 -13.28 0.29 4.68
N LEU A 39 -12.78 1.38 5.26
CA LEU A 39 -11.54 1.37 6.05
C LEU A 39 -11.56 0.38 7.22
N LYS A 40 -12.74 0.15 7.80
CA LYS A 40 -12.97 -0.77 8.93
C LYS A 40 -13.14 -2.24 8.51
N SER A 41 -13.49 -2.51 7.25
CA SER A 41 -13.63 -3.88 6.74
C SER A 41 -12.31 -4.41 6.14
N HIS A 42 -11.39 -3.52 5.75
CA HIS A 42 -10.04 -3.91 5.35
C HIS A 42 -9.20 -4.45 6.52
N PRO A 43 -8.26 -5.38 6.27
CA PRO A 43 -7.31 -5.83 7.28
C PRO A 43 -6.57 -4.64 7.90
N LEU A 44 -6.49 -4.59 9.24
CA LEU A 44 -5.89 -3.48 9.99
C LEU A 44 -4.49 -3.11 9.47
N SER A 45 -3.67 -4.09 9.11
CA SER A 45 -2.32 -3.87 8.55
C SER A 45 -2.34 -3.07 7.25
N SER A 46 -3.28 -3.34 6.35
CA SER A 46 -3.40 -2.64 5.07
C SER A 46 -3.91 -1.20 5.27
N SER A 47 -4.88 -1.02 6.16
CA SER A 47 -5.42 0.30 6.49
C SER A 47 -4.36 1.21 7.10
N ILE A 48 -3.49 0.67 7.98
CA ILE A 48 -2.38 1.43 8.58
C ILE A 48 -1.38 1.91 7.51
N VAL A 49 -1.01 1.05 6.56
CA VAL A 49 -0.09 1.41 5.46
C VAL A 49 -0.67 2.56 4.64
N MET A 50 -1.94 2.44 4.24
CA MET A 50 -2.61 3.46 3.43
C MET A 50 -2.74 4.80 4.17
N VAL A 51 -3.14 4.79 5.44
CA VAL A 51 -3.27 6.03 6.22
C VAL A 51 -1.89 6.67 6.44
N SER A 52 -0.87 5.87 6.74
CA SER A 52 0.50 6.36 6.94
C SER A 52 1.07 7.01 5.69
N THR A 53 0.89 6.39 4.51
CA THR A 53 1.38 6.96 3.24
C THR A 53 0.71 8.30 2.96
N VAL A 54 -0.61 8.37 3.08
CA VAL A 54 -1.38 9.61 2.83
C VAL A 54 -0.95 10.73 3.79
N ILE A 55 -0.81 10.44 5.09
CA ILE A 55 -0.36 11.44 6.07
C ILE A 55 1.02 11.97 5.73
N VAL A 56 1.97 11.11 5.37
CA VAL A 56 3.32 11.54 5.00
C VAL A 56 3.30 12.39 3.73
N VAL A 57 2.59 11.97 2.67
CA VAL A 57 2.51 12.75 1.42
C VAL A 57 1.89 14.13 1.66
N VAL A 58 0.79 14.20 2.40
CA VAL A 58 0.07 15.47 2.63
C VAL A 58 0.84 16.41 3.54
N SER A 59 1.51 15.90 4.59
CA SER A 59 2.31 16.72 5.50
C SER A 59 3.61 17.22 4.84
N THR A 60 4.29 16.35 4.10
CA THR A 60 5.62 16.66 3.52
C THR A 60 5.54 17.24 2.11
N HIS A 61 4.37 17.22 1.47
CA HIS A 61 4.17 17.55 0.06
C HIS A 61 5.10 16.75 -0.88
N ASN A 62 5.58 15.59 -0.41
CA ASN A 62 6.56 14.77 -1.11
C ASN A 62 6.03 13.34 -1.27
N LEU A 63 5.64 13.01 -2.50
CA LEU A 63 5.14 11.69 -2.86
C LEU A 63 6.19 10.59 -2.60
N ALA A 64 7.48 10.88 -2.80
CA ALA A 64 8.54 9.89 -2.65
C ALA A 64 8.71 9.41 -1.20
N LEU A 65 8.59 10.33 -0.23
CA LEU A 65 8.62 9.96 1.19
C LEU A 65 7.44 9.08 1.58
N GLY A 66 6.24 9.39 1.06
CA GLY A 66 5.07 8.56 1.28
C GLY A 66 5.23 7.15 0.73
N VAL A 67 5.77 7.01 -0.49
CA VAL A 67 6.06 5.70 -1.10
C VAL A 67 7.09 4.93 -0.28
N LEU A 68 8.16 5.59 0.16
CA LEU A 68 9.21 4.95 0.98
C LEU A 68 8.64 4.37 2.28
N VAL A 69 7.87 5.17 3.03
CA VAL A 69 7.25 4.72 4.28
C VAL A 69 6.25 3.59 4.02
N GLY A 70 5.44 3.71 2.96
CA GLY A 70 4.47 2.69 2.57
C GLY A 70 5.09 1.33 2.27
N VAL A 71 6.17 1.31 1.48
CA VAL A 71 6.88 0.07 1.12
C VAL A 71 7.50 -0.60 2.35
N LEU A 72 8.12 0.19 3.25
CA LEU A 72 8.71 -0.34 4.48
C LEU A 72 7.66 -0.98 5.40
N LEU A 73 6.54 -0.28 5.63
CA LEU A 73 5.46 -0.81 6.47
C LEU A 73 4.79 -2.03 5.84
N ALA A 74 4.55 -2.00 4.53
CA ALA A 74 4.00 -3.14 3.80
C ALA A 74 4.90 -4.38 3.90
N ALA A 75 6.22 -4.21 3.73
CA ALA A 75 7.19 -5.28 3.86
C ALA A 75 7.22 -5.87 5.28
N LEU A 76 7.18 -5.03 6.31
CA LEU A 76 7.14 -5.46 7.71
C LEU A 76 5.86 -6.25 8.02
N PHE A 77 4.70 -5.76 7.60
CA PHE A 77 3.43 -6.46 7.82
C PHE A 77 3.35 -7.77 7.02
N PHE A 78 3.92 -7.80 5.82
CA PHE A 78 4.02 -9.01 5.02
C PHE A 78 4.89 -10.07 5.71
N ALA A 79 6.08 -9.68 6.20
CA ALA A 79 6.95 -10.56 6.96
C ALA A 79 6.25 -11.10 8.22
N ASN A 80 5.61 -10.24 9.01
CA ASN A 80 4.85 -10.66 10.20
C ASN A 80 3.69 -11.61 9.88
N LYS A 81 2.98 -11.38 8.77
CA LYS A 81 1.88 -12.26 8.36
C LYS A 81 2.39 -13.66 8.01
N ILE A 82 3.51 -13.75 7.30
CA ILE A 82 4.15 -15.02 6.91
C ILE A 82 4.68 -15.76 8.13
N SER A 83 5.32 -15.06 9.07
CA SER A 83 5.86 -15.69 10.28
C SER A 83 4.80 -16.41 11.12
N ARG A 84 3.55 -15.96 11.10
CA ARG A 84 2.43 -16.61 11.83
C ARG A 84 1.89 -17.87 11.16
N PHE A 85 2.32 -18.21 9.94
CA PHE A 85 1.93 -19.45 9.26
C PHE A 85 2.85 -20.64 9.58
N MET A 86 3.89 -20.49 10.42
CA MET A 86 4.62 -21.64 10.97
C MET A 86 3.82 -22.28 12.11
N LEU A 87 3.30 -23.48 11.85
CA LEU A 87 2.63 -24.33 12.82
C LEU A 87 3.55 -25.51 13.17
N VAL A 88 4.06 -25.53 14.40
CA VAL A 88 4.82 -26.67 14.91
C VAL A 88 3.84 -27.61 15.61
N ARG A 89 3.51 -28.74 14.98
CA ARG A 89 2.76 -29.82 15.62
C ARG A 89 3.73 -30.70 16.38
N SER A 90 3.47 -30.96 17.66
CA SER A 90 4.19 -31.98 18.43
C SER A 90 3.29 -33.20 18.60
N ALA A 91 3.85 -34.38 18.31
CA ALA A 91 3.21 -35.66 18.60
C ALA A 91 4.14 -36.45 19.53
N ASP A 92 3.58 -37.02 20.60
CA ASP A 92 4.28 -37.96 21.45
C ASP A 92 4.33 -39.31 20.75
N ALA A 93 5.52 -39.72 20.32
CA ALA A 93 5.78 -41.10 19.96
C ALA A 93 6.13 -41.80 21.28
N GLY A 94 5.17 -42.54 21.84
CA GLY A 94 5.28 -43.15 23.16
C GLY A 94 6.46 -44.12 23.27
N ASP A 95 7.65 -43.58 23.57
CA ASP A 95 8.87 -44.26 23.99
C ASP A 95 9.94 -43.27 24.51
N GLY A 96 9.52 -42.14 25.07
CA GLY A 96 10.44 -41.06 25.53
C GLY A 96 10.94 -40.11 24.44
N HIS A 97 10.45 -40.25 23.19
CA HIS A 97 10.80 -39.38 22.06
C HIS A 97 9.64 -38.47 21.65
N ARG A 98 9.92 -37.16 21.49
CA ARG A 98 8.95 -36.15 21.04
C ARG A 98 9.24 -35.79 19.58
N ILE A 99 8.28 -36.03 18.68
CA ILE A 99 8.42 -35.69 17.26
C ILE A 99 7.77 -34.33 17.02
N TYR A 100 8.53 -33.38 16.48
CA TYR A 100 8.05 -32.06 16.09
C TYR A 100 7.95 -31.97 14.55
N THR A 101 6.73 -31.86 14.05
CA THR A 101 6.44 -31.63 12.63
C THR A 101 6.23 -30.13 12.42
N VAL A 102 7.19 -29.49 11.77
CA VAL A 102 7.08 -28.07 11.38
C VAL A 102 6.34 -27.98 10.05
N ILE A 103 5.18 -27.34 10.05
CA ILE A 103 4.36 -27.11 8.86
C ILE A 103 4.41 -25.61 8.54
N GLY A 104 5.09 -25.23 7.45
CA GLY A 104 5.24 -23.84 7.01
C GLY A 104 6.54 -23.59 6.25
N GLN A 105 6.68 -22.41 5.63
CA GLN A 105 7.95 -21.99 5.03
C GLN A 105 8.85 -21.38 6.11
N VAL A 106 10.09 -21.89 6.22
CA VAL A 106 11.10 -21.34 7.15
C VAL A 106 11.73 -20.10 6.51
N PHE A 107 11.39 -18.92 7.02
CA PHE A 107 12.03 -17.65 6.66
C PHE A 107 12.81 -17.09 7.86
N PHE A 108 13.84 -16.28 7.59
CA PHE A 108 14.67 -15.65 8.64
C PHE A 108 13.88 -14.84 9.68
N ALA A 109 12.67 -14.38 9.34
CA ALA A 109 11.78 -13.65 10.24
C ALA A 109 10.94 -14.55 11.16
N THR A 110 11.11 -15.88 11.09
CA THR A 110 10.26 -16.87 11.77
C THR A 110 11.04 -17.72 12.79
N ALA A 111 12.31 -17.38 13.03
CA ALA A 111 13.15 -17.96 14.08
C ALA A 111 12.84 -17.34 15.45
#